data_AF-A0AAV3XNS5-F1
#
_entry.id   AF-A0AAV3XNS5-F1
#
_cell.length_a   1.000
_cell.length_b   1.000
_cell.length_c   1.000
_cell.angle_alpha   90.00
_cell.angle_beta   90.00
_cell.angle_gamma   90.00
#
_symmetry.space_group_name_H-M   'P 1'
#
loop_
_entity.id
_entity.type
_entity.pdbx_description
1 polymer ?
#
loop_
_entity_poly.entity_id
_entity_poly.type
_entity_poly.pdbx_seq_one_letter_code
_entity_poly.pdbx_strand_id
1 'polypeptide(L)'
;MARTPGIRVASEHIPTVKQALYRRFYRQQDLAEAIGISRSTVYSYLNGRRVSYLNFIEISARLELDWQAICHPARCANAVLPPRFQQLLREPIESLTEAEKNGNSDIDYALVRAFLYKVLTHLQTSLDELLAANQKRPLNSEMSIKPASTVLAPDERQREPTC
;
A
#
# COMPACT_ATOMS: atom_id res chain seq x y z
N MET A 1 -2.17 21.78 -5.85
CA MET A 1 -2.77 20.49 -5.44
C MET A 1 -2.42 19.44 -6.48
N ALA A 2 -1.59 18.46 -6.14
CA ALA A 2 -1.28 17.36 -7.06
C ALA A 2 -2.55 16.52 -7.27
N ARG A 3 -3.03 16.41 -8.51
CA ARG A 3 -4.13 15.48 -8.84
C ARG A 3 -3.61 14.06 -8.68
N THR A 4 -3.99 13.38 -7.60
CA THR A 4 -3.66 11.96 -7.43
C THR A 4 -4.25 11.17 -8.61
N PRO A 5 -3.41 10.50 -9.42
CA PRO A 5 -3.89 9.76 -10.57
C PRO A 5 -4.73 8.54 -10.13
N GLY A 6 -6.03 8.52 -10.43
CA GLY A 6 -6.93 7.41 -10.03
C GLY A 6 -6.55 6.04 -10.62
N ILE A 7 -6.67 4.96 -9.86
CA ILE A 7 -6.32 3.60 -10.30
C ILE A 7 -7.48 2.96 -11.09
N ARG A 8 -7.20 1.95 -11.92
CA ARG A 8 -8.23 1.21 -12.66
C ARG A 8 -7.86 -0.27 -12.78
N VAL A 9 -8.88 -1.11 -12.91
CA VAL A 9 -8.73 -2.56 -13.16
C VAL A 9 -8.19 -2.76 -14.59
N ALA A 10 -7.29 -3.72 -14.76
CA ALA A 10 -6.84 -4.15 -16.09
C ALA A 10 -8.00 -4.80 -16.86
N SER A 11 -8.09 -4.55 -18.17
CA SER A 11 -9.19 -5.06 -18.99
C SER A 11 -9.32 -6.59 -18.96
N GLU A 12 -8.20 -7.29 -18.84
CA GLU A 12 -8.11 -8.75 -18.73
C GLU A 12 -8.73 -9.30 -17.44
N HIS A 13 -8.76 -8.51 -16.36
CA HIS A 13 -9.28 -8.92 -15.05
C HIS A 13 -10.72 -8.45 -14.78
N ILE A 14 -11.31 -7.62 -15.66
CA ILE A 14 -12.73 -7.24 -15.57
C ILE A 14 -13.68 -8.45 -15.42
N PRO A 15 -13.58 -9.53 -16.22
CA PRO A 15 -14.44 -10.69 -16.05
C PRO A 15 -14.25 -11.36 -14.68
N THR A 16 -13.01 -11.48 -14.21
CA THR A 16 -12.67 -12.04 -12.90
C THR A 16 -13.30 -11.25 -11.76
N VAL A 17 -13.21 -9.93 -11.81
CA VAL A 17 -13.80 -9.04 -10.81
C VAL A 17 -15.32 -9.15 -10.79
N LYS A 18 -15.97 -9.21 -11.97
CA LYS A 18 -17.42 -9.43 -12.06
C LYS A 18 -17.82 -10.79 -11.49
N GLN A 19 -17.04 -11.84 -11.75
CA GLN A 19 -17.31 -13.16 -11.17
C GLN A 19 -17.17 -13.15 -9.65
N ALA A 20 -16.15 -12.47 -9.11
CA ALA A 20 -15.96 -12.31 -7.66
C ALA A 20 -17.13 -11.57 -7.00
N LEU A 21 -17.67 -10.53 -7.67
CA LEU A 21 -18.89 -9.86 -7.22
C LEU A 21 -20.04 -10.86 -7.10
N TYR A 22 -20.35 -11.62 -8.15
CA TYR A 22 -21.47 -12.55 -8.16
C TYR A 22 -21.34 -13.70 -7.14
N ARG A 23 -20.12 -14.06 -6.74
CA ARG A 23 -19.88 -15.07 -5.69
C ARG A 23 -20.25 -14.58 -4.28
N ARG A 24 -20.23 -13.27 -4.05
CA ARG A 24 -20.37 -12.67 -2.72
C ARG A 24 -21.60 -11.79 -2.55
N PHE A 25 -21.97 -11.09 -3.61
CA PHE A 25 -23.01 -10.08 -3.61
C PHE A 25 -23.98 -10.36 -4.76
N TYR A 26 -25.27 -10.31 -4.46
CA TYR A 26 -26.31 -10.51 -5.47
C TYR A 26 -26.42 -9.26 -6.36
N ARG A 27 -26.20 -8.06 -5.81
CA ARG A 27 -26.26 -6.79 -6.52
C ARG A 27 -25.01 -5.93 -6.28
N GLN A 28 -24.73 -5.04 -7.22
CA GLN A 28 -23.70 -3.99 -7.04
C GLN A 28 -24.04 -3.04 -5.88
N GLN A 29 -25.34 -2.90 -5.59
CA GLN A 29 -25.84 -2.07 -4.49
C GLN A 29 -25.41 -2.65 -3.13
N ASP A 30 -25.50 -3.97 -2.95
CA ASP A 30 -25.14 -4.64 -1.71
C ASP A 30 -23.65 -4.42 -1.36
N LEU A 31 -22.77 -4.48 -2.37
CA LEU A 31 -21.35 -4.15 -2.21
C LEU A 31 -21.15 -2.67 -1.84
N ALA A 32 -21.90 -1.78 -2.48
CA ALA A 32 -21.80 -0.34 -2.24
C ALA A 32 -22.22 0.00 -0.80
N GLU A 33 -23.31 -0.59 -0.31
CA GLU A 33 -23.80 -0.44 1.06
C GLU A 33 -22.84 -1.05 2.08
N ALA A 34 -22.27 -2.23 1.79
CA ALA A 34 -21.34 -2.90 2.68
C ALA A 34 -20.04 -2.10 2.93
N ILE A 35 -19.63 -1.26 1.98
CA ILE A 35 -18.43 -0.41 2.06
C ILE A 35 -18.78 1.03 2.45
N GLY A 36 -20.02 1.49 2.21
CA GLY A 36 -20.42 2.88 2.42
C GLY A 36 -20.01 3.81 1.27
N ILE A 37 -19.89 3.29 0.06
CA ILE A 37 -19.56 4.07 -1.15
C ILE A 37 -20.74 4.13 -2.11
N SER A 38 -20.66 5.02 -3.10
CA SER A 38 -21.71 5.10 -4.13
C SER A 38 -21.66 3.91 -5.10
N ARG A 39 -22.85 3.45 -5.51
CA ARG A 39 -22.99 2.42 -6.57
C ARG A 39 -22.27 2.80 -7.86
N SER A 40 -22.23 4.10 -8.20
CA SER A 40 -21.52 4.60 -9.38
C SER A 40 -20.00 4.37 -9.30
N THR A 41 -19.43 4.40 -8.09
CA THR A 41 -18.01 4.06 -7.86
C THR A 41 -17.77 2.58 -8.10
N VAL A 42 -18.63 1.72 -7.57
CA VAL A 42 -18.60 0.27 -7.81
C VAL A 42 -18.74 -0.04 -9.30
N TYR A 43 -19.71 0.59 -9.98
CA TYR A 43 -19.89 0.46 -11.42
C TYR A 43 -18.65 0.90 -12.21
N SER A 44 -18.00 1.99 -11.79
CA SER A 44 -16.77 2.47 -12.41
C SER A 44 -15.64 1.44 -12.25
N TYR A 45 -15.47 0.87 -11.06
CA TYR A 45 -14.50 -0.19 -10.78
C TYR A 45 -14.74 -1.44 -11.64
N LEU A 46 -15.97 -1.95 -11.67
CA LEU A 46 -16.36 -3.16 -12.42
C LEU A 46 -16.23 -3.03 -13.95
N ASN A 47 -16.14 -1.81 -14.46
CA ASN A 47 -15.97 -1.53 -15.90
C ASN A 47 -14.57 -1.00 -16.24
N GLY A 48 -13.60 -1.08 -15.32
CA GLY A 48 -12.22 -0.64 -15.56
C GLY A 48 -12.07 0.87 -15.74
N ARG A 49 -13.01 1.67 -15.21
CA ARG A 49 -12.89 3.13 -15.15
C ARG A 49 -11.97 3.52 -13.98
N ARG A 50 -11.49 4.76 -14.02
CA ARG A 50 -10.62 5.30 -12.96
C ARG A 50 -11.43 5.51 -11.69
N VAL A 51 -10.90 5.01 -10.59
CA VAL A 51 -11.47 5.11 -9.24
C VAL A 51 -10.37 5.61 -8.29
N SER A 52 -10.75 6.21 -7.16
CA SER A 52 -9.80 6.58 -6.11
C SER A 52 -9.04 5.36 -5.61
N TYR A 53 -7.78 5.55 -5.22
CA TYR A 53 -6.92 4.48 -4.70
C TYR A 53 -7.53 3.77 -3.48
N LEU A 54 -8.06 4.56 -2.53
CA LEU A 54 -8.69 4.01 -1.32
C LEU A 54 -9.90 3.12 -1.66
N ASN A 55 -10.82 3.65 -2.47
CA ASN A 55 -12.00 2.90 -2.91
C ASN A 55 -11.61 1.63 -3.68
N PHE A 56 -10.53 1.66 -4.46
CA PHE A 56 -10.06 0.49 -5.19
C PHE A 56 -9.56 -0.62 -4.27
N ILE A 57 -8.78 -0.27 -3.24
CA ILE A 57 -8.33 -1.22 -2.23
C ILE A 57 -9.52 -1.79 -1.46
N GLU A 58 -10.41 -0.94 -0.97
CA GLU A 58 -11.55 -1.38 -0.17
C GLU A 58 -12.48 -2.32 -0.94
N ILE A 59 -12.79 -1.99 -2.21
CA ILE A 59 -13.60 -2.87 -3.05
C ILE A 59 -12.88 -4.20 -3.28
N SER A 60 -11.59 -4.18 -3.60
CA SER A 60 -10.82 -5.41 -3.87
C SER A 60 -10.73 -6.28 -2.60
N ALA A 61 -10.54 -5.67 -1.44
CA ALA A 61 -10.51 -6.35 -0.15
C ALA A 61 -11.85 -7.04 0.17
N ARG A 62 -12.99 -6.38 -0.06
CA ARG A 62 -14.31 -7.01 0.14
C ARG A 62 -14.60 -8.13 -0.85
N LEU A 63 -14.06 -8.04 -2.06
CA LEU A 63 -14.15 -9.09 -3.07
C LEU A 63 -13.11 -10.21 -2.88
N GLU A 64 -12.21 -10.10 -1.88
CA GLU A 64 -11.08 -11.00 -1.65
C GLU A 64 -10.19 -11.20 -2.88
N LEU A 65 -9.95 -10.10 -3.58
CA LEU A 65 -9.03 -10.06 -4.71
C LEU A 65 -7.77 -9.30 -4.31
N ASP A 66 -6.63 -9.80 -4.75
CA ASP A 66 -5.40 -9.04 -4.68
C ASP A 66 -5.48 -7.85 -5.65
N TRP A 67 -5.55 -6.66 -5.06
CA TRP A 67 -5.68 -5.41 -5.81
C TRP A 67 -4.44 -5.13 -6.68
N GLN A 68 -3.26 -5.65 -6.31
CA GLN A 68 -2.04 -5.47 -7.08
C GLN A 68 -2.07 -6.32 -8.35
N ALA A 69 -2.53 -7.57 -8.25
CA ALA A 69 -2.65 -8.48 -9.37
C ALA A 69 -3.66 -8.01 -10.42
N ILE A 70 -4.78 -7.40 -10.02
CA ILE A 70 -5.86 -7.01 -10.95
C ILE A 70 -5.71 -5.59 -11.51
N CYS A 71 -4.75 -4.83 -11.00
CA CYS A 71 -4.56 -3.44 -11.38
C CYS A 71 -3.82 -3.30 -12.70
N HIS A 72 -4.15 -2.25 -13.46
CA HIS A 72 -3.43 -1.95 -14.68
C HIS A 72 -1.95 -1.59 -14.41
N PRO A 73 -0.98 -2.27 -15.05
CA PRO A 73 0.46 -2.16 -14.72
C PRO A 73 1.00 -0.75 -14.87
N ALA A 74 0.54 0.02 -15.87
CA ALA A 74 0.95 1.41 -16.07
C ALA A 74 0.58 2.37 -14.91
N ARG A 75 -0.32 1.95 -14.00
CA ARG A 75 -0.66 2.71 -12.79
C ARG A 75 -0.28 2.01 -11.48
N CYS A 76 -0.08 0.69 -11.51
CA CYS A 76 0.44 -0.06 -10.36
C CYS A 76 1.98 -0.10 -10.27
N ALA A 77 2.69 0.26 -11.34
CA ALA A 77 4.16 0.39 -11.34
C ALA A 77 4.70 1.42 -10.32
N ASN A 78 3.85 2.31 -9.79
CA ASN A 78 4.23 3.26 -8.73
C ASN A 78 3.99 2.72 -7.31
N ALA A 79 3.37 1.55 -7.16
CA ALA A 79 3.15 0.92 -5.86
C ALA A 79 4.12 -0.24 -5.58
N VAL A 80 4.85 -0.73 -6.59
CA VAL A 80 5.55 -2.02 -6.47
C VAL A 80 7.01 -1.92 -6.05
N LEU A 81 7.83 -0.95 -6.47
CA LEU A 81 9.16 -0.77 -5.86
C LEU A 81 9.71 0.64 -6.11
N PRO A 82 10.41 1.26 -5.13
CA PRO A 82 11.15 2.51 -5.34
C PRO A 82 12.05 2.38 -6.59
N PRO A 83 12.25 3.46 -7.38
CA PRO A 83 13.02 3.42 -8.63
C PRO A 83 14.41 2.76 -8.49
N ARG A 84 15.02 2.90 -7.30
CA ARG A 84 16.32 2.30 -6.95
C ARG A 84 16.33 0.77 -7.05
N PHE A 85 15.21 0.11 -6.72
CA PHE A 85 15.13 -1.34 -6.78
C PHE A 85 14.66 -1.88 -8.14
N GLN A 86 13.96 -1.06 -8.95
CA GLN A 86 13.64 -1.43 -10.32
C GLN A 86 14.91 -1.59 -11.17
N GLN A 87 15.93 -0.77 -10.92
CA GLN A 87 17.25 -0.92 -11.55
C GLN A 87 17.99 -2.18 -11.09
N LEU A 88 17.91 -2.53 -9.80
CA LEU A 88 18.57 -3.73 -9.26
C LEU A 88 17.98 -5.05 -9.79
N LEU A 89 16.71 -5.05 -10.22
CA LEU A 89 16.01 -6.23 -10.74
C LEU A 89 15.97 -6.32 -12.28
N ARG A 90 16.37 -5.27 -13.01
CA ARG A 90 16.32 -5.26 -14.48
C ARG A 90 17.44 -6.08 -15.12
N GLU A 91 18.66 -5.95 -14.60
CA GLU A 91 19.86 -6.62 -15.12
C GLU A 91 19.84 -8.17 -15.01
N PRO A 92 19.24 -8.82 -13.99
CA PRO A 92 19.27 -10.28 -13.86
C PRO A 92 18.19 -11.03 -14.64
N ILE A 93 17.00 -10.43 -14.86
CA ILE A 93 15.85 -11.11 -15.51
C ILE A 93 16.12 -11.37 -16.99
N GLU A 94 16.83 -10.46 -17.67
CA GLU A 94 17.26 -10.64 -19.06
C GLU A 94 18.28 -11.79 -19.20
N SER A 95 19.13 -12.03 -18.19
CA SER A 95 20.06 -13.17 -18.19
C SER A 95 19.37 -14.53 -18.00
N LEU A 96 18.28 -14.56 -17.22
CA LEU A 96 17.52 -15.78 -16.95
C LEU A 96 16.62 -16.16 -18.15
N THR A 97 16.05 -15.15 -18.83
CA THR A 97 15.20 -15.37 -20.02
C THR A 97 15.99 -15.81 -21.25
N GLU A 98 17.25 -15.39 -21.40
CA GLU A 98 18.14 -15.90 -22.45
C GLU A 98 18.70 -17.30 -22.15
N ALA A 99 18.79 -17.70 -20.87
CA ALA A 99 19.17 -19.06 -20.48
C ALA A 99 18.05 -20.09 -20.72
N GLU A 100 16.77 -19.71 -20.53
CA GLU A 100 15.62 -20.57 -20.80
C GLU A 100 15.44 -20.89 -22.30
N LYS A 101 15.73 -19.95 -23.21
CA LYS A 101 15.66 -20.19 -24.66
C LYS A 101 16.67 -21.24 -25.16
N ASN A 102 17.75 -21.46 -24.42
CA ASN A 102 18.83 -22.36 -24.81
C ASN A 102 18.63 -23.80 -24.30
N GLY A 103 17.46 -24.13 -23.74
CA GLY A 103 17.11 -25.51 -23.38
C GLY A 103 17.90 -26.08 -22.21
N ASN A 104 18.47 -25.23 -21.34
CA ASN A 104 19.19 -25.69 -20.16
C ASN A 104 18.18 -25.88 -19.01
N SER A 105 17.56 -27.07 -18.96
CA SER A 105 16.58 -27.44 -17.92
C SER A 105 17.17 -27.57 -16.51
N ASP A 106 18.48 -27.39 -16.37
CA ASP A 106 19.13 -27.23 -15.07
C ASP A 106 19.24 -25.72 -14.80
N ILE A 107 18.15 -25.13 -14.28
CA ILE A 107 18.23 -23.81 -13.64
C ILE A 107 19.15 -24.03 -12.45
N ASP A 108 20.42 -23.71 -12.64
CA ASP A 108 21.49 -23.97 -11.70
C ASP A 108 21.08 -23.35 -10.36
N TYR A 109 20.63 -24.20 -9.44
CA TYR A 109 20.11 -23.76 -8.13
C TYR A 109 21.17 -22.92 -7.40
N ALA A 110 22.45 -23.12 -7.74
CA ALA A 110 23.56 -22.29 -7.31
C ALA A 110 23.43 -20.82 -7.75
N LEU A 111 22.98 -20.52 -8.97
CA LEU A 111 22.79 -19.17 -9.48
C LEU A 111 21.61 -18.48 -8.79
N VAL A 112 20.47 -19.18 -8.65
CA VAL A 112 19.29 -18.69 -7.94
C VAL A 112 19.60 -18.47 -6.46
N ARG A 113 20.35 -19.39 -5.84
CA ARG A 113 20.79 -19.31 -4.45
C ARG A 113 21.80 -18.17 -4.23
N ALA A 114 22.75 -17.98 -5.14
CA ALA A 114 23.69 -16.85 -5.08
C ALA A 114 22.95 -15.52 -5.21
N PHE A 115 21.92 -15.45 -6.05
CA PHE A 115 21.07 -14.28 -6.19
C PHE A 115 20.30 -13.99 -4.89
N LEU A 116 19.63 -14.99 -4.33
CA LEU A 116 18.92 -14.88 -3.06
C LEU A 116 19.86 -14.42 -1.92
N TYR A 117 21.05 -14.99 -1.80
CA TYR A 117 22.01 -14.56 -0.78
C TYR A 117 22.50 -13.12 -0.99
N LYS A 118 22.68 -12.68 -2.24
CA LYS A 118 23.08 -11.31 -2.53
C LYS A 118 21.99 -10.30 -2.16
N VAL A 119 20.73 -10.63 -2.42
CA VAL A 119 19.58 -9.80 -2.00
C VAL A 119 19.47 -9.77 -0.48
N LEU A 120 19.55 -10.93 0.18
CA LEU A 120 19.44 -11.03 1.64
C LEU A 120 20.55 -10.27 2.35
N THR A 121 21.81 -10.39 1.91
CA THR A 121 22.94 -9.66 2.50
C THR A 121 22.77 -8.15 2.37
N HIS A 122 22.31 -7.66 1.22
CA HIS A 122 22.11 -6.24 1.01
C HIS A 122 20.97 -5.67 1.88
N LEU A 123 19.93 -6.46 2.15
CA LEU A 123 18.86 -6.10 3.08
C LEU A 123 19.35 -6.09 4.53
N GLN A 124 20.18 -7.06 4.91
CA GLN A 124 20.76 -7.16 6.24
C GLN A 124 21.65 -5.96 6.55
N THR A 125 22.54 -5.56 5.63
CA THR A 125 23.42 -4.40 5.81
C THR A 125 22.64 -3.09 5.95
N SER A 126 21.56 -2.92 5.21
CA SER A 126 20.70 -1.74 5.34
C SER A 126 19.95 -1.71 6.68
N LEU A 127 19.59 -2.87 7.24
CA LEU A 127 18.99 -2.94 8.56
C LEU A 127 20.01 -2.60 9.66
N ASP A 128 21.24 -3.09 9.55
CA ASP A 128 22.32 -2.80 10.50
C ASP A 128 22.72 -1.31 10.49
N GLU A 129 22.73 -0.66 9.32
CA GLU A 129 22.95 0.79 9.21
C GLU A 129 21.84 1.60 9.91
N LEU A 130 20.59 1.18 9.77
CA LEU A 130 19.45 1.84 10.44
C LEU A 130 19.44 1.63 11.95
N LEU A 131 19.89 0.45 12.39
CA LEU A 131 20.01 0.11 13.81
C LEU A 131 21.18 0.88 14.45
N ALA A 132 22.31 0.99 13.75
CA ALA A 132 23.45 1.82 14.15
C ALA A 132 23.12 3.33 14.15
N ALA A 133 22.25 3.80 13.26
CA ALA A 133 21.81 5.19 13.21
C ALA A 133 20.92 5.59 14.40
N ASN A 134 20.17 4.66 15.00
CA ASN A 134 19.35 4.93 16.18
C ASN A 134 20.15 4.93 17.50
N GLN A 135 21.26 4.20 17.58
CA GLN A 135 22.12 4.17 18.77
C GLN A 135 23.00 5.42 18.94
N LYS A 136 23.11 6.29 17.92
CA LYS A 136 23.90 7.53 17.96
C LYS A 136 23.13 8.78 18.42
N ARG A 137 21.92 8.67 19.00
CA ARG A 137 21.27 9.80 19.68
C ARG A 137 21.67 9.85 21.15
N PRO A 138 22.61 10.71 21.57
CA PRO A 138 22.85 10.93 23.00
C PRO A 138 21.61 11.58 23.64
N LEU A 139 21.06 10.92 24.65
CA LEU A 139 20.09 11.44 25.60
C LEU A 139 20.80 12.37 26.59
N ASN A 140 21.00 13.64 26.23
CA ASN A 140 21.38 14.71 27.17
C ASN A 140 20.33 15.83 27.00
N SER A 141 19.30 15.88 27.84
CA SER A 141 19.24 16.63 29.11
C SER A 141 19.18 18.15 28.89
N GLU A 142 17.99 18.73 29.04
CA GLU A 142 17.78 19.77 30.05
C GLU A 142 16.30 19.90 30.43
N MET A 143 16.06 19.62 31.71
CA MET A 143 14.84 19.92 32.43
C MET A 143 14.71 21.44 32.58
N SER A 144 13.52 21.99 32.33
CA SER A 144 13.11 23.23 32.99
C SER A 144 11.60 23.22 33.19
N ILE A 145 11.16 22.41 34.14
CA ILE A 145 9.82 22.50 34.72
C ILE A 145 9.96 23.39 35.96
N LYS A 146 9.45 24.63 35.89
CA LYS A 146 9.31 25.49 37.07
C LYS A 146 8.11 25.03 37.91
N PRO A 147 8.21 24.99 39.25
CA PRO A 147 7.11 24.53 40.09
C PRO A 147 6.05 25.61 40.36
N ALA A 148 4.91 25.10 40.82
CA ALA A 148 3.58 25.70 40.89
C ALA A 148 3.38 26.90 41.84
N SER A 149 2.31 27.65 41.58
CA SER A 149 1.52 28.41 42.56
C SER A 149 0.08 28.47 42.02
N THR A 150 -0.84 27.57 42.39
CA THR A 150 -1.73 27.62 43.58
C THR A 150 -2.15 29.04 43.97
N VAL A 151 -3.36 29.46 43.56
CA VAL A 151 -4.35 30.18 44.41
C VAL A 151 -5.78 29.85 43.92
N LEU A 152 -6.65 29.55 44.91
CA LEU A 152 -8.13 29.56 44.97
C LEU A 152 -8.80 30.62 44.06
N ALA A 153 -10.03 30.50 43.54
CA ALA A 153 -11.31 30.04 44.12
C ALA A 153 -12.35 29.81 42.99
N PRO A 154 -13.49 29.14 43.28
CA PRO A 154 -14.66 29.11 42.41
C PRO A 154 -15.62 30.27 42.73
N ASP A 155 -16.23 30.90 41.72
CA ASP A 155 -17.43 31.72 41.96
C ASP A 155 -18.54 31.36 40.98
N GLU A 156 -19.66 30.99 41.57
CA GLU A 156 -20.92 30.64 40.94
C GLU A 156 -21.64 31.90 40.41
N ARG A 157 -22.64 31.67 39.53
CA ARG A 157 -23.75 32.58 39.16
C ARG A 157 -23.29 33.75 38.28
N GLN A 158 -23.91 34.00 37.13
CA GLN A 158 -25.35 34.18 36.99
C GLN A 158 -25.86 33.64 35.64
N ARG A 159 -26.93 32.85 35.75
CA ARG A 159 -27.97 32.75 34.73
C ARG A 159 -28.75 34.06 34.77
N GLU A 160 -28.95 34.72 33.64
CA GLU A 160 -30.09 35.60 33.45
C GLU A 160 -31.05 34.94 32.45
N PRO A 161 -32.32 34.70 32.84
CA PRO A 161 -33.40 34.46 31.91
C PRO A 161 -34.24 35.74 31.69
N THR A 162 -34.56 35.97 30.42
CA THR A 162 -35.81 36.52 29.86
C THR A 162 -36.72 37.41 30.73
N CYS A 163 -36.90 38.67 30.31
CA CYS A 163 -38.20 39.19 29.87
C CYS A 163 -38.01 40.45 29.01
#